data_AF-A0A8T4X1Z5-F1
#
_entry.id   AF-A0A8T4X1Z5-F1
#
_cell.length_a   1.000
_cell.length_b   1.000
_cell.length_c   1.000
_cell.angle_alpha   90.00
_cell.angle_beta   90.00
_cell.angle_gamma   90.00
#
_symmetry.space_group_name_H-M   'P 1'
#
loop_
_entity.id
_entity.type
_entity.pdbx_description
1 polymer ?
#
loop_
_entity_poly.entity_id
_entity_poly.type
_entity_poly.pdbx_seq_one_letter_code
_entity_poly.pdbx_strand_id
1 'polypeptide(L)' 'MNIYDTKIVTCITCQKAIGEIELDSTMINPLCGYCSLIEEKLHNTVKNHQNNFRIKIGQVA' A
#
# COMPACT_ATOMS: atom_id res chain seq x y z
N MET A 1 28.73 11.10 -19.61
CA MET A 1 28.67 9.94 -18.70
C MET A 1 27.74 10.34 -17.57
N ASN A 2 26.60 9.66 -17.42
CA ASN A 2 25.60 10.04 -16.42
C ASN A 2 26.02 9.45 -15.06
N ILE A 3 26.15 10.30 -14.04
CA ILE A 3 26.83 10.02 -12.75
C ILE A 3 25.87 9.68 -11.60
N TYR A 4 24.59 9.49 -11.90
CA TYR A 4 23.59 9.18 -10.89
C TYR A 4 23.38 7.67 -10.87
N ASP A 5 24.00 6.98 -9.92
CA ASP A 5 23.69 5.58 -9.65
C ASP A 5 22.22 5.50 -9.21
N THR A 6 21.43 4.76 -9.97
CA THR A 6 20.04 4.46 -9.65
C THR A 6 19.87 2.99 -9.31
N LYS A 7 18.84 2.69 -8.53
CA LYS A 7 18.39 1.32 -8.26
C LYS A 7 16.95 1.15 -8.72
N ILE A 8 16.64 -0.05 -9.22
CA ILE A 8 15.28 -0.41 -9.58
C ILE A 8 14.46 -0.63 -8.31
N VAL A 9 13.30 0.02 -8.26
CA VAL A 9 12.28 -0.24 -7.26
C VAL A 9 11.36 -1.34 -7.77
N THR A 10 11.13 -2.35 -6.94
CA THR A 10 10.17 -3.42 -7.20
C THR A 10 9.01 -3.34 -6.22
N CYS A 11 7.82 -3.74 -6.69
CA CYS A 11 6.64 -3.90 -5.84
C CYS A 11 6.90 -5.02 -4.82
N ILE A 12 6.64 -4.77 -3.54
CA ILE A 12 6.86 -5.75 -2.48
C ILE A 12 5.94 -6.97 -2.60
N THR A 13 4.75 -6.82 -3.17
CA THR A 13 3.76 -7.90 -3.29
C THR A 13 4.00 -8.79 -4.49
N CYS A 14 4.29 -8.21 -5.66
CA CYS A 14 4.35 -8.95 -6.93
C CYS A 14 5.72 -8.91 -7.61
N GLN A 15 6.72 -8.28 -6.99
CA GLN A 15 8.10 -8.13 -7.47
C GLN A 15 8.25 -7.45 -8.84
N LYS A 16 7.16 -6.91 -9.41
CA LYS A 16 7.20 -6.15 -10.66
C LYS A 16 8.04 -4.89 -10.47
N ALA A 17 8.93 -4.59 -11.42
CA ALA A 17 9.61 -3.30 -11.47
C ALA A 17 8.59 -2.16 -11.66
N ILE A 18 8.68 -1.13 -10.82
CA ILE A 18 7.73 0.00 -10.82
C ILE A 18 8.40 1.35 -11.10
N GLY A 19 9.72 1.43 -11.01
CA GLY A 19 10.47 2.65 -11.30
C GLY A 19 11.92 2.54 -10.88
N GLU A 20 12.61 3.68 -10.91
CA GLU A 20 14.00 3.82 -10.51
C GLU A 20 14.12 4.99 -9.53
N ILE A 21 14.97 4.83 -8.52
CA ILE A 21 15.31 5.88 -7.56
C ILE A 21 16.82 6.00 -7.43
N GLU A 22 17.29 7.13 -6.92
CA GLU A 22 18.70 7.31 -6.57
C GLU A 22 19.15 6.22 -5.59
N LEU A 23 20.40 5.77 -5.73
CA LEU A 23 20.95 4.66 -4.94
C LEU A 23 20.80 4.89 -3.43
N ASP A 24 21.03 6.12 -2.98
CA ASP A 24 21.00 6.54 -1.56
C ASP A 24 19.57 6.81 -1.04
N SER A 25 18.57 6.82 -1.92
CA SER A 25 17.18 7.01 -1.52
C SER A 25 16.63 5.76 -0.81
N THR A 26 15.84 5.96 0.24
CA THR A 26 15.15 4.87 0.96
C THR A 26 13.68 4.81 0.55
N MET A 27 13.17 3.61 0.30
CA MET A 27 11.77 3.38 -0.05
C MET A 27 11.17 2.32 0.86
N ILE A 28 10.00 2.63 1.43
CA ILE A 28 9.30 1.78 2.40
C ILE A 28 8.01 1.30 1.76
N ASN A 29 7.80 -0.03 1.77
CA ASN A 29 6.60 -0.71 1.24
C ASN A 29 6.17 -0.22 -0.15
N PRO A 30 7.06 -0.26 -1.17
CA PRO A 30 6.70 0.09 -2.53
C PRO A 30 5.62 -0.85 -3.09
N LEU A 31 4.55 -0.28 -3.63
CA LEU A 31 3.47 -1.03 -4.29
C LEU A 31 3.28 -0.55 -5.73
N CYS A 32 2.98 -1.48 -6.63
CA CYS A 32 2.49 -1.12 -7.95
C CYS A 32 1.02 -0.69 -7.88
N GLY A 33 0.55 0.05 -8.90
CA GLY A 33 -0.83 0.54 -8.94
C GLY A 33 -1.89 -0.55 -8.77
N TYR A 34 -1.65 -1.76 -9.29
CA TYR A 34 -2.58 -2.88 -9.11
C TYR A 34 -2.64 -3.39 -7.66
N CYS A 35 -1.49 -3.60 -7.02
CA CYS A 35 -1.45 -4.09 -5.63
C CYS A 35 -1.95 -3.02 -4.64
N SER A 36 -1.67 -1.74 -4.90
CA SER A 36 -2.20 -0.63 -4.11
C SER A 36 -3.73 -0.62 -4.09
N LEU A 37 -4.37 -0.81 -5.25
CA LEU A 37 -5.84 -0.90 -5.36
C LEU A 37 -6.44 -2.10 -4.61
N ILE A 38 -5.68 -3.18 -4.41
CA ILE A 38 -6.12 -4.35 -3.63
C ILE A 38 -6.07 -4.03 -2.14
N GLU A 39 -4.98 -3.41 -1.66
CA GLU A 39 -4.83 -3.04 -0.25
C GLU A 39 -5.90 -2.02 0.19
N GLU A 40 -6.23 -1.04 -0.64
CA GLU A 40 -7.30 -0.08 -0.34
C GLU A 40 -8.66 -0.77 -0.12
N LYS A 41 -8.97 -1.80 -0.91
CA LYS A 41 -10.22 -2.57 -0.77
C LYS A 41 -10.25 -3.34 0.55
N LEU A 42 -9.12 -3.87 1.01
CA LEU A 42 -9.05 -4.56 2.29
C LEU A 42 -9.30 -3.60 3.46
N HIS A 43 -8.67 -2.42 3.46
CA HIS A 43 -8.86 -1.42 4.53
C HIS A 43 -10.30 -0.89 4.59
N ASN A 44 -10.94 -0.68 3.44
CA ASN A 44 -12.33 -0.22 3.41
C ASN A 44 -13.31 -1.28 3.94
N THR A 45 -13.00 -2.57 3.77
CA THR A 45 -13.83 -3.67 4.28
C THR A 45 -13.73 -3.78 5.81
N VAL A 46 -12.55 -3.57 6.38
CA VAL A 46 -12.35 -3.55 7.85
C VAL A 46 -13.06 -2.36 8.50
N LYS A 47 -13.00 -1.17 7.89
CA LYS A 47 -13.73 0.02 8.40
C LYS A 47 -15.25 -0.21 8.42
N ASN A 48 -15.80 -0.83 7.38
CA ASN A 48 -17.23 -1.14 7.31
C ASN A 48 -17.65 -2.17 8.38
N HIS A 49 -16.80 -3.17 8.67
CA HIS A 49 -17.06 -4.13 9.75
C HIS A 49 -16.98 -3.46 11.14
N GLN A 50 -16.01 -2.57 11.39
CA GLN A 50 -15.90 -1.85 12.66
C GLN A 50 -17.07 -0.88 12.90
N ASN A 51 -17.55 -0.18 11.86
CA ASN A 51 -18.72 0.68 11.96
C ASN A 51 -20.00 -0.14 12.27
N ASN A 52 -20.20 -1.27 11.60
CA ASN A 52 -21.34 -2.15 11.89
C ASN A 52 -21.29 -2.77 13.29
N PHE A 53 -20.11 -3.08 13.81
CA PHE A 53 -19.97 -3.57 15.19
C PHE A 53 -20.34 -2.50 16.21
N ARG A 54 -19.85 -1.25 16.04
CA ARG A 54 -20.20 -0.13 16.94
C ARG A 54 -21.69 0.22 16.94
N ILE A 55 -22.39 0.11 15.81
CA ILE A 55 -23.84 0.36 15.75
C ILE A 55 -24.62 -0.68 16.57
N LYS A 56 -24.20 -1.96 16.57
CA LYS A 56 -24.92 -3.05 17.27
C LYS A 56 -24.84 -3.00 18.80
N ILE A 57 -23.81 -2.38 19.38
CA ILE A 57 -23.66 -2.23 20.84
C ILE A 57 -24.31 -0.94 21.39
N GLY A 58 -24.87 -0.08 20.54
CA GLY A 58 -25.46 1.21 20.91
C GLY A 58 -27.00 1.25 20.99
N GLN A 59 -27.68 0.13 20.74
CA GLN A 59 -29.14 0.02 20.85
C GLN A 59 -29.53 -1.04 21.89
N VAL A 60 -29.34 -0.71 23.15
CA VAL A 60 -30.13 -1.30 24.24
C VAL A 60 -30.73 -0.12 24.99
N ALA A 61 -31.94 0.25 24.58
CA ALA A 61 -32.83 1.13 25.33
C ALA A 61 -33.58 0.32 26.38
#